data_AF-A0A9E0NAB5-F1
#
_entry.id   AF-A0A9E0NAB5-F1
#
_cell.length_a   1.000
_cell.length_b   1.000
_cell.length_c   1.000
_cell.angle_alpha   90.00
_cell.angle_beta   90.00
_cell.angle_gamma   90.00
#
_symmetry.space_group_name_H-M   'P 1'
#
loop_
_entity.id
_entity.type
_entity.pdbx_description
1 polymer ?
#
loop_
_entity_poly.entity_id
_entity_poly.type
_entity_poly.pdbx_seq_one_letter_code
_entity_poly.pdbx_strand_id
1 'polypeptide(L)'
;MSQVARRYFERGSAALASGDVASAQESLRAAVDLAPGYVNARICYAVALARGGDCPRAATVLRTGIGRATSAKAAAAMWCTLGDVQVLGGDFFAAEDAFAQARATPGFEHRVASGLARVHARLGRWAEMATQLRRAAGRA
;
A
#
# COMPACT_ATOMS: atom_id res chain seq x y z
N MET A 1 20.95 8.93 8.96
CA MET A 1 20.38 7.57 8.72
C MET A 1 21.30 6.55 9.36
N SER A 2 20.80 5.69 10.26
CA SER A 2 21.65 4.69 10.93
C SER A 2 22.04 3.56 9.98
N GLN A 3 23.32 3.17 9.96
CA GLN A 3 23.83 2.03 9.18
C GLN A 3 23.12 0.72 9.56
N VAL A 4 22.68 0.62 10.83
CA VAL A 4 21.94 -0.52 11.37
C VAL A 4 20.55 -0.62 10.73
N ALA A 5 19.81 0.50 10.63
CA ALA A 5 18.50 0.53 9.98
C ALA A 5 18.57 0.12 8.50
N ARG A 6 19.66 0.51 7.81
CA ARG A 6 19.90 0.11 6.41
C ARG A 6 20.15 -1.39 6.28
N ARG A 7 20.94 -2.01 7.16
CA ARG A 7 21.16 -3.47 7.16
C ARG A 7 19.86 -4.24 7.39
N TYR A 8 19.05 -3.81 8.35
CA TYR A 8 17.73 -4.40 8.59
C TYR A 8 16.81 -4.27 7.38
N PHE A 9 16.83 -3.11 6.70
CA PHE A 9 16.10 -2.90 5.46
C PHE A 9 16.55 -3.86 4.35
N GLU A 10 17.86 -3.98 4.12
CA GLU A 10 18.43 -4.87 3.09
C GLU A 10 18.07 -6.34 3.36
N ARG A 11 18.22 -6.79 4.62
CA ARG A 11 17.80 -8.14 5.05
C ARG A 11 16.30 -8.37 4.83
N GLY A 12 15.48 -7.42 5.24
CA GLY A 12 14.03 -7.52 5.09
C GLY A 12 13.57 -7.51 3.64
N SER A 13 14.23 -6.72 2.79
CA SER A 13 13.99 -6.70 1.35
C SER A 13 14.41 -8.02 0.69
N ALA A 14 15.52 -8.62 1.13
CA ALA A 14 15.94 -9.94 0.65
C ALA A 14 14.95 -11.03 1.06
N ALA A 15 14.47 -11.01 2.30
CA ALA A 15 13.45 -11.93 2.80
C ALA A 15 12.11 -11.79 2.03
N LEU A 16 11.71 -10.55 1.68
CA LEU A 16 10.56 -10.32 0.80
C LEU A 16 10.73 -10.96 -0.58
N ALA A 17 11.95 -10.90 -1.13
CA ALA A 17 12.26 -11.47 -2.44
C ALA A 17 12.26 -13.01 -2.40
N SER A 18 12.71 -13.62 -1.29
CA SER A 18 12.68 -15.08 -1.10
C SER A 18 11.30 -15.62 -0.70
N GLY A 19 10.31 -14.75 -0.45
CA GLY A 19 8.96 -15.14 -0.02
C GLY A 19 8.86 -15.44 1.48
N ASP A 20 9.93 -15.23 2.25
CA ASP A 20 9.90 -15.35 3.71
C ASP A 20 9.29 -14.06 4.31
N VAL A 21 7.96 -14.05 4.34
CA VAL A 21 7.18 -12.91 4.83
C VAL A 21 7.42 -12.67 6.32
N ALA A 22 7.61 -13.72 7.13
CA ALA A 22 7.80 -13.59 8.57
C ALA A 22 9.11 -12.87 8.89
N SER A 23 10.23 -13.34 8.33
CA SER A 23 11.54 -12.70 8.53
C SER A 23 11.58 -11.28 7.93
N ALA A 24 10.86 -11.06 6.83
CA ALA A 24 10.71 -9.74 6.22
C ALA A 24 10.01 -8.77 7.17
N GLN A 25 8.88 -9.16 7.75
CA GLN A 25 8.13 -8.33 8.68
C GLN A 25 8.96 -7.95 9.91
N GLU A 26 9.70 -8.90 10.48
CA GLU A 26 10.57 -8.64 11.64
C GLU A 26 11.69 -7.65 11.29
N SER A 27 12.44 -7.93 10.21
CA SER A 27 13.59 -7.11 9.81
C SER A 27 13.16 -5.71 9.39
N LEU A 28 12.06 -5.57 8.65
CA LEU A 28 11.55 -4.28 8.19
C LEU A 28 10.93 -3.47 9.34
N ARG A 29 10.28 -4.13 10.31
CA ARG A 29 9.81 -3.47 11.53
C ARG A 29 10.98 -2.84 12.29
N ALA A 30 12.06 -3.60 12.51
CA ALA A 30 13.26 -3.07 13.16
C ALA A 30 13.86 -1.87 12.39
N ALA A 31 13.87 -1.92 11.06
CA ALA A 31 14.33 -0.80 10.24
C ALA A 31 13.46 0.47 10.41
N VAL A 32 12.14 0.31 10.51
CA VAL A 32 11.18 1.42 10.72
C VAL A 32 11.29 1.98 12.14
N ASP A 33 11.47 1.13 13.14
CA ASP A 33 11.62 1.54 14.54
C ASP A 33 12.92 2.33 14.76
N LEU A 34 14.02 1.87 14.16
CA LEU A 34 15.32 2.55 14.21
C LEU A 34 15.36 3.84 13.40
N ALA A 35 14.55 3.94 12.34
CA ALA A 35 14.48 5.11 11.49
C ALA A 35 13.03 5.42 11.06
N PRO A 36 12.24 6.11 11.91
CA PRO A 36 10.85 6.42 11.60
C PRO A 36 10.64 7.31 10.37
N GLY A 37 11.68 8.00 9.90
CA GLY A 37 11.67 8.77 8.66
C GLY A 37 12.02 7.96 7.41
N TYR A 38 12.38 6.68 7.54
CA TYR A 38 12.82 5.86 6.41
C TYR A 38 11.64 5.36 5.59
N VAL A 39 11.23 6.19 4.63
CA VAL A 39 10.07 5.97 3.74
C VAL A 39 10.11 4.60 3.06
N ASN A 40 11.26 4.23 2.47
CA ASN A 40 11.38 2.96 1.75
C ASN A 40 11.21 1.75 2.67
N ALA A 41 11.78 1.77 3.88
CA ALA A 41 11.61 0.70 4.85
C ALA A 41 10.15 0.56 5.28
N ARG A 42 9.44 1.68 5.47
CA ARG A 42 8.01 1.66 5.81
C ARG A 42 7.15 1.11 4.67
N ILE A 43 7.43 1.49 3.43
CA ILE A 43 6.74 0.96 2.25
C ILE A 43 6.95 -0.54 2.14
N CYS A 44 8.20 -1.02 2.24
CA CYS A 44 8.49 -2.45 2.20
C CYS A 44 7.83 -3.19 3.37
N TYR A 45 7.80 -2.61 4.57
CA TYR A 45 7.12 -3.22 5.72
C TYR A 45 5.63 -3.39 5.46
N ALA A 46 4.96 -2.37 4.92
CA ALA A 46 3.55 -2.46 4.55
C ALA A 46 3.31 -3.51 3.45
N VAL A 47 4.20 -3.63 2.47
CA VAL A 47 4.13 -4.69 1.44
C VAL A 47 4.30 -6.08 2.07
N ALA A 48 5.21 -6.24 3.04
CA ALA A 48 5.39 -7.49 3.77
C ALA A 48 4.15 -7.86 4.59
N LEU A 49 3.51 -6.89 5.25
CA LEU A 49 2.23 -7.10 5.94
C LEU A 49 1.12 -7.53 4.98
N ALA A 50 0.98 -6.85 3.84
CA ALA A 50 -0.02 -7.16 2.84
C ALA A 50 0.17 -8.57 2.23
N ARG A 51 1.42 -8.97 1.95
CA ARG A 51 1.76 -10.34 1.52
C ARG A 51 1.48 -11.40 2.59
N GLY A 52 1.54 -11.02 3.86
CA GLY A 52 1.16 -11.89 4.99
C GLY A 52 -0.35 -11.99 5.20
N GLY A 53 -1.18 -11.33 4.40
CA GLY A 53 -2.63 -11.29 4.54
C GLY A 53 -3.14 -10.13 5.40
N ASP A 54 -2.26 -9.40 6.08
CA ASP A 54 -2.60 -8.32 7.02
C ASP A 54 -2.75 -6.97 6.30
N CYS A 55 -3.61 -6.90 5.29
CA CYS A 55 -3.90 -5.66 4.55
C CYS A 55 -4.36 -4.49 5.46
N PRO A 56 -5.21 -4.69 6.50
CA PRO A 56 -5.61 -3.61 7.40
C PRO A 56 -4.44 -2.99 8.19
N ARG A 57 -3.50 -3.83 8.64
CA ARG A 57 -2.30 -3.36 9.36
C ARG A 57 -1.36 -2.63 8.41
N ALA A 58 -1.17 -3.16 7.21
CA ALA A 58 -0.38 -2.50 6.17
C ALA A 58 -0.91 -1.09 5.86
N ALA A 59 -2.23 -0.94 5.73
CA ALA A 59 -2.87 0.35 5.50
C ALA A 59 -2.62 1.35 6.64
N THR A 60 -2.72 0.90 7.90
CA THR A 60 -2.44 1.72 9.09
C THR A 60 -0.98 2.21 9.11
N VAL A 61 -0.03 1.33 8.80
CA VAL A 61 1.40 1.67 8.72
C VAL A 61 1.65 2.75 7.66
N LEU A 62 1.01 2.66 6.50
CA LEU A 62 1.16 3.65 5.43
C LEU A 62 0.51 4.98 5.80
N ARG A 63 -0.70 4.99 6.36
CA ARG A 63 -1.39 6.21 6.81
C ARG A 63 -0.59 6.99 7.85
N THR A 64 -0.02 6.29 8.83
CA THR A 64 0.85 6.92 9.83
C THR A 64 2.15 7.45 9.22
N GLY A 65 2.67 6.76 8.20
CA GLY A 65 3.83 7.22 7.43
C GLY A 65 3.56 8.47 6.62
N ILE A 66 2.40 8.55 5.97
CA ILE A 66 1.99 9.70 5.16
C ILE A 66 1.94 10.98 6.01
N GLY A 67 1.37 10.90 7.22
CA GLY A 67 1.34 12.03 8.15
C GLY A 67 2.72 12.49 8.63
N ARG A 68 3.76 11.67 8.46
CA ARG A 68 5.15 11.96 8.83
C ARG A 68 6.07 12.15 7.62
N ALA A 69 5.51 12.20 6.41
CA ALA A 69 6.29 12.31 5.19
C ALA A 69 6.96 13.69 5.11
N THR A 70 8.26 13.70 4.84
CA THR A 70 9.06 14.93 4.72
C THR A 70 8.97 15.58 3.34
N SER A 71 8.34 14.92 2.37
CA SER A 71 8.17 15.46 1.01
C SER A 71 6.89 14.95 0.35
N ALA A 72 6.34 15.75 -0.56
CA ALA A 72 5.18 15.37 -1.37
C ALA A 72 5.43 14.09 -2.18
N LYS A 73 6.65 13.90 -2.72
CA LYS A 73 7.04 12.67 -3.44
C LYS A 73 7.03 11.44 -2.53
N ALA A 74 7.51 11.57 -1.29
CA ALA A 74 7.45 10.47 -0.33
C ALA A 74 6.00 10.12 0.06
N ALA A 75 5.18 11.14 0.29
CA ALA A 75 3.76 10.95 0.57
C ALA A 75 3.05 10.27 -0.61
N ALA A 76 3.28 10.72 -1.85
CA ALA A 76 2.71 10.13 -3.06
C ALA A 76 3.11 8.67 -3.26
N ALA A 77 4.37 8.32 -2.99
CA ALA A 77 4.82 6.93 -3.03
C ALA A 77 4.06 6.06 -2.03
N MET A 78 3.86 6.54 -0.80
CA MET A 78 3.07 5.83 0.21
C MET A 78 1.58 5.76 -0.15
N TRP A 79 1.00 6.81 -0.72
CA TRP A 79 -0.38 6.82 -1.22
C TRP A 79 -0.59 5.78 -2.33
N CYS A 80 0.33 5.67 -3.30
CA CYS A 80 0.27 4.62 -4.31
C CYS A 80 0.34 3.22 -3.69
N THR A 81 1.26 2.99 -2.76
CA THR A 81 1.35 1.69 -2.06
C THR A 81 0.08 1.41 -1.23
N LEU A 82 -0.53 2.44 -0.64
CA LEU A 82 -1.77 2.30 0.12
C LEU A 82 -2.90 1.84 -0.80
N GLY A 83 -3.03 2.45 -1.97
CA GLY A 83 -3.99 2.03 -2.99
C GLY A 83 -3.76 0.58 -3.42
N ASP A 84 -2.52 0.17 -3.65
CA ASP A 84 -2.17 -1.23 -3.99
C ASP A 84 -2.56 -2.22 -2.89
N VAL A 85 -2.29 -1.87 -1.62
CA VAL A 85 -2.64 -2.68 -0.44
C VAL A 85 -4.16 -2.78 -0.28
N GLN A 86 -4.89 -1.68 -0.49
CA GLN A 86 -6.34 -1.66 -0.42
C GLN A 86 -6.98 -2.50 -1.54
N VAL A 87 -6.44 -2.43 -2.76
CA VAL A 87 -6.84 -3.33 -3.87
C VAL A 87 -6.65 -4.80 -3.49
N LEU A 88 -5.54 -5.13 -2.83
CA LEU A 88 -5.29 -6.50 -2.37
C LEU A 88 -6.28 -6.91 -1.28
N GLY A 89 -6.59 -6.01 -0.35
CA GLY A 89 -7.60 -6.20 0.70
C GLY A 89 -9.05 -6.19 0.19
N GLY A 90 -9.30 -5.85 -1.08
CA GLY A 90 -10.64 -5.78 -1.67
C GLY A 90 -11.37 -4.45 -1.45
N ASP A 91 -10.70 -3.46 -0.85
CA ASP A 91 -11.28 -2.16 -0.50
C ASP A 91 -11.08 -1.14 -1.64
N PHE A 92 -11.79 -1.36 -2.75
CA PHE A 92 -11.57 -0.64 -4.01
C PHE A 92 -11.90 0.85 -3.92
N PHE A 93 -12.93 1.24 -3.16
CA PHE A 93 -13.30 2.64 -2.96
C PHE A 93 -12.20 3.41 -2.23
N ALA A 94 -11.66 2.83 -1.17
CA ALA A 94 -10.55 3.43 -0.43
C ALA A 94 -9.28 3.50 -1.29
N ALA A 95 -9.06 2.51 -2.19
CA ALA A 95 -7.97 2.52 -3.14
C ALA A 95 -8.06 3.66 -4.16
N GLU A 96 -9.25 3.95 -4.71
CA GLU A 96 -9.44 5.07 -5.63
C GLU A 96 -9.10 6.42 -4.98
N ASP A 97 -9.52 6.63 -3.73
CA ASP A 97 -9.17 7.84 -2.97
C ASP A 97 -7.65 7.94 -2.78
N ALA A 98 -6.99 6.85 -2.36
CA ALA A 98 -5.54 6.83 -2.18
C ALA A 98 -4.78 7.15 -3.49
N PHE A 99 -5.24 6.61 -4.62
CA PHE A 99 -4.67 6.92 -5.93
C PHE A 99 -4.95 8.36 -6.37
N ALA A 100 -6.11 8.93 -6.02
CA ALA A 100 -6.42 10.33 -6.27
C ALA A 100 -5.48 11.27 -5.50
N GLN A 101 -5.18 10.97 -4.23
CA GLN A 101 -4.21 11.72 -3.43
C GLN A 101 -2.79 11.63 -4.04
N ALA A 102 -2.38 10.46 -4.54
CA ALA A 102 -1.09 10.29 -5.19
C ALA A 102 -0.98 11.09 -6.51
N ARG A 103 -2.09 11.23 -7.25
CA ARG A 103 -2.15 11.96 -8.54
C ARG A 103 -1.84 13.45 -8.39
N ALA A 104 -2.06 14.02 -7.22
CA ALA A 104 -1.74 15.42 -6.95
C ALA A 104 -0.23 15.72 -7.04
N THR A 105 0.63 14.70 -7.09
CA THR A 105 2.09 14.86 -7.18
C THR A 105 2.60 14.59 -8.60
N PRO A 106 3.30 15.55 -9.24
CA PRO A 106 3.89 15.37 -10.56
C PRO A 106 4.86 14.18 -10.62
N GLY A 107 4.79 13.39 -11.69
CA GLY A 107 5.64 12.21 -11.91
C GLY A 107 5.08 10.88 -11.38
N PHE A 108 3.91 10.89 -10.73
CA PHE A 108 3.20 9.67 -10.31
C PHE A 108 2.04 9.27 -11.23
N GLU A 109 1.80 10.03 -12.30
CA GLU A 109 0.68 9.86 -13.24
C GLU A 109 0.60 8.45 -13.81
N HIS A 110 1.70 7.92 -14.34
CA HIS A 110 1.73 6.56 -14.90
C HIS A 110 1.43 5.50 -13.83
N ARG A 111 1.99 5.65 -12.64
CA ARG A 111 1.81 4.69 -11.53
C ARG A 111 0.35 4.69 -11.05
N VAL A 112 -0.24 5.87 -10.92
CA VAL A 112 -1.65 6.05 -10.57
C VAL A 112 -2.55 5.49 -11.67
N ALA A 113 -2.26 5.77 -12.94
CA ALA A 113 -3.03 5.25 -14.06
C ALA A 113 -3.03 3.70 -14.08
N SER A 114 -1.88 3.07 -13.86
CA SER A 114 -1.79 1.61 -13.74
C SER A 114 -2.54 1.07 -12.52
N GLY A 115 -2.48 1.77 -11.37
CA GLY A 115 -3.22 1.42 -10.16
C GLY A 115 -4.73 1.48 -10.35
N LEU A 116 -5.23 2.60 -10.89
CA LEU A 116 -6.64 2.81 -11.22
C LEU A 116 -7.12 1.84 -12.30
N ALA A 117 -6.31 1.54 -13.31
CA ALA A 117 -6.67 0.52 -14.31
C ALA A 117 -6.88 -0.85 -13.66
N ARG A 118 -6.06 -1.24 -12.67
CA ARG A 118 -6.27 -2.48 -11.89
C ARG A 118 -7.52 -2.43 -11.04
N VAL A 119 -7.80 -1.29 -10.39
CA VAL A 119 -9.02 -1.06 -9.62
C VAL A 119 -10.23 -1.19 -10.53
N HIS A 120 -10.27 -0.46 -11.64
CA HIS A 120 -11.34 -0.49 -12.63
C HIS A 120 -11.47 -1.83 -13.35
N ALA A 121 -10.38 -2.57 -13.60
CA ALA A 121 -10.46 -3.93 -14.15
C ALA A 121 -11.07 -4.91 -13.13
N ARG A 122 -10.83 -4.69 -11.83
CA ARG A 122 -11.50 -5.45 -10.78
C ARG A 122 -12.96 -5.01 -10.68
N LEU A 123 -13.23 -3.71 -10.61
CA LEU A 123 -14.54 -3.04 -10.57
C LEU A 123 -15.40 -3.20 -11.84
N GLY A 124 -14.81 -3.53 -12.99
CA GLY A 124 -15.51 -3.82 -14.24
C GLY A 124 -16.31 -5.12 -14.17
N ARG A 125 -15.97 -6.01 -13.23
CA ARG A 125 -16.84 -7.11 -12.78
C ARG A 125 -17.87 -6.70 -11.72
N TRP A 126 -17.65 -5.55 -11.07
CA TRP A 126 -18.54 -4.98 -10.06
C TRP A 126 -19.53 -3.93 -10.59
N ALA A 127 -19.40 -3.39 -11.80
CA ALA A 127 -20.48 -2.62 -12.43
C ALA A 127 -21.71 -3.53 -12.67
N GLU A 128 -21.45 -4.78 -13.08
CA GLU A 128 -22.43 -5.86 -13.05
C GLU A 128 -22.88 -6.19 -11.61
N MET A 129 -21.96 -6.39 -10.67
CA MET A 129 -22.30 -6.74 -9.28
C MET A 129 -23.09 -5.65 -8.53
N ALA A 130 -22.79 -4.37 -8.77
CA ALA A 130 -23.52 -3.23 -8.21
C ALA A 130 -24.91 -3.11 -8.85
N THR A 131 -25.04 -3.45 -10.14
CA THR A 131 -26.36 -3.58 -10.80
C THR A 131 -27.15 -4.77 -10.23
N GLN A 132 -26.50 -5.91 -9.98
CA GLN A 132 -27.08 -7.11 -9.33
C GLN A 132 -27.51 -6.84 -7.89
N LEU A 133 -26.67 -6.18 -7.09
CA LEU A 133 -26.97 -5.79 -5.70
C LEU A 133 -28.10 -4.76 -5.62
N ARG A 134 -28.17 -3.78 -6.54
CA ARG A 134 -29.33 -2.87 -6.64
C ARG A 134 -30.62 -3.61 -6.99
N ARG A 135 -30.57 -4.63 -7.85
CA ARG A 135 -31.74 -5.47 -8.17
C ARG A 135 -32.15 -6.37 -7.01
N ALA A 136 -31.21 -6.89 -6.23
CA ALA A 136 -31.48 -7.71 -5.05
C ALA A 136 -32.03 -6.85 -3.88
N ALA A 137 -31.51 -5.64 -3.69
CA ALA A 137 -31.97 -4.70 -2.66
C ALA A 137 -33.30 -4.00 -2.99
N GLY A 138 -33.71 -3.96 -4.26
CA GLY A 138 -35.01 -3.42 -4.70
C GLY A 138 -36.16 -4.43 -4.76
N ARG A 139 -35.98 -5.65 -4.24
CA ARG A 139 -37.00 -6.71 -4.17
C ARG A 139 -37.40 -7.10 -2.74
N ALA A 140 -36.99 -6.33 -1.74
CA ALA A 140 -37.51 -6.40 -0.37
C ALA A 140 -38.55 -5.28 -0.17
#